data_AF-A0A2K1ED44-F1
#
_entry.id   AF-A0A2K1ED44-F1
#
_cell.length_a   1.000
_cell.length_b   1.000
_cell.length_c   1.000
_cell.angle_alpha   90.00
_cell.angle_beta   90.00
_cell.angle_gamma   90.00
#
_symmetry.space_group_name_H-M   'P 1'
#
loop_
_entity.id
_entity.type
_entity.pdbx_description
1 polymer ?
#
loop_
_entity_poly.entity_id
_entity_poly.type
_entity_poly.pdbx_seq_one_letter_code
_entity_poly.pdbx_strand_id
1 'polypeptide(L)'
;MRNIKFRGKRVDNGEWVHGYLIGEDVIVGEIVEWDSEYFCTEFWQKVDPATVGQFIDLPNYGVWEGDIYEFTRPWSNGALERGVVKCTEHAEWAVNAWMLTGIYEHGKPIGNIHDNPELLQGENKLG
;
A
#
# COMPACT_ATOMS: atom_id res chain seq x y z
N MET A 1 -13.09 15.12 -4.13
CA MET A 1 -12.71 14.82 -2.74
C MET A 1 -12.04 13.46 -2.76
N ARG A 2 -10.80 13.34 -2.28
CA ARG A 2 -10.02 12.09 -2.33
C ARG A 2 -10.32 11.29 -1.07
N ASN A 3 -10.67 10.01 -1.23
CA ASN A 3 -10.83 9.10 -0.09
C ASN A 3 -9.44 8.63 0.35
N ILE A 4 -9.02 9.05 1.54
CA ILE A 4 -7.75 8.61 2.14
C ILE A 4 -8.07 7.37 2.98
N LYS A 5 -7.62 6.20 2.52
CA LYS A 5 -7.76 4.93 3.23
C LYS A 5 -6.40 4.35 3.54
N PHE A 6 -6.36 3.54 4.59
CA PHE A 6 -5.19 2.81 5.05
C PHE A 6 -5.53 1.34 5.24
N ARG A 7 -4.51 0.49 5.21
CA ARG A 7 -4.57 -0.89 5.66
C ARG A 7 -3.49 -1.14 6.70
N GLY A 8 -3.67 -2.15 7.54
CA GLY A 8 -2.67 -2.63 8.50
C GLY A 8 -3.03 -4.03 8.99
N LYS A 9 -2.04 -4.82 9.39
CA LYS A 9 -2.26 -6.11 10.03
C LYS A 9 -2.60 -5.90 11.50
N ARG A 10 -3.71 -6.48 11.96
CA ARG A 10 -4.14 -6.40 13.35
C ARG A 10 -3.13 -7.08 14.27
N VAL A 11 -2.89 -6.50 15.44
CA VAL A 11 -1.96 -7.06 16.43
C VAL A 11 -2.49 -8.37 17.04
N ASP A 12 -3.80 -8.55 17.11
CA ASP A 12 -4.43 -9.68 17.80
C ASP A 12 -4.44 -10.98 16.97
N ASN A 13 -4.63 -10.89 15.66
CA ASN A 13 -4.75 -12.07 14.79
C ASN A 13 -3.94 -12.02 13.48
N GLY A 14 -3.26 -10.91 13.20
CA GLY A 14 -2.45 -10.74 11.99
C GLY A 14 -3.24 -10.55 10.69
N GLU A 15 -4.58 -10.49 10.75
CA GLU A 15 -5.41 -10.23 9.57
C GLU A 15 -5.35 -8.76 9.15
N TRP A 16 -5.50 -8.50 7.86
CA TRP A 16 -5.58 -7.14 7.33
C TRP A 16 -6.92 -6.48 7.67
N VAL A 17 -6.86 -5.26 8.20
CA VAL A 17 -8.01 -4.36 8.35
C VAL A 17 -7.81 -3.12 7.49
N HIS A 18 -8.90 -2.53 7.00
CA HIS A 18 -8.89 -1.38 6.09
C HIS A 18 -9.80 -0.28 6.63
N GLY A 19 -9.38 0.98 6.58
CA GLY A 19 -10.17 2.08 7.12
C GLY A 19 -9.40 3.40 7.17
N TYR A 20 -9.66 4.21 8.20
CA TYR A 20 -8.99 5.48 8.44
C TYR A 20 -7.97 5.32 9.58
N LEU A 21 -6.77 5.86 9.40
CA LEU A 21 -5.71 5.78 10.39
C LEU A 21 -5.87 6.90 11.44
N ILE A 22 -5.82 6.53 12.71
CA ILE A 22 -5.73 7.45 13.85
C ILE A 22 -4.37 7.21 14.52
N GLY A 23 -3.56 8.27 14.61
CA GLY A 23 -2.19 8.14 15.07
C GLY A 23 -1.36 7.33 14.08
N GLU A 24 -0.66 6.30 14.58
CA GLU A 24 0.23 5.45 13.78
C GLU A 24 -0.18 3.97 13.80
N ASP A 25 -1.08 3.57 14.70
CA ASP A 25 -1.30 2.16 15.04
C ASP A 25 -2.78 1.78 15.25
N VAL A 26 -3.73 2.65 14.91
CA VAL A 26 -5.18 2.36 15.02
C VAL A 26 -5.88 2.63 13.70
N ILE A 27 -6.55 1.61 13.16
CA ILE A 27 -7.43 1.74 11.98
C ILE A 27 -8.89 1.66 12.43
N VAL A 28 -9.68 2.62 11.98
CA VAL A 28 -11.11 2.73 12.29
C VAL A 28 -11.99 2.66 11.04
N GLY A 29 -13.23 2.21 11.23
CA GLY A 29 -14.28 2.26 10.20
C GLY A 29 -14.84 3.68 9.99
N GLU A 30 -15.97 3.78 9.30
CA GLU A 30 -16.66 5.07 9.12
C GLU A 30 -17.11 5.66 10.46
N ILE A 31 -17.24 6.99 10.53
CA ILE A 31 -17.84 7.67 11.70
C ILE A 31 -19.35 7.42 11.66
N VAL A 32 -19.88 6.85 12.74
CA VAL A 32 -21.32 6.54 12.86
C VAL A 32 -22.08 7.57 13.70
N GLU A 33 -21.39 8.20 14.65
CA GLU A 33 -21.94 9.21 15.55
C GLU A 33 -20.83 10.15 15.98
N TRP A 34 -21.11 11.43 16.11
CA TRP A 34 -20.15 12.40 16.65
C TRP A 34 -20.85 13.64 17.20
N ASP A 35 -20.18 14.28 18.16
CA ASP A 35 -20.48 15.62 18.63
C ASP A 35 -19.18 16.39 18.93
N SER A 36 -19.26 17.48 19.69
CA SER A 36 -18.10 18.30 20.04
C SER A 36 -17.12 17.65 21.04
N GLU A 37 -17.54 16.58 21.73
CA GLU A 37 -16.78 15.91 22.79
C GLU A 37 -16.22 14.55 22.32
N TYR A 38 -16.93 13.84 21.44
CA TYR A 38 -16.50 12.52 20.97
C TYR A 38 -16.96 12.20 19.55
N PHE A 39 -16.38 11.12 19.01
CA PHE A 39 -16.89 10.44 17.84
C PHE A 39 -16.79 8.92 18.03
N CYS A 40 -17.77 8.21 17.48
CA CYS A 40 -17.84 6.76 17.44
C CYS A 40 -17.62 6.29 16.00
N THR A 41 -16.90 5.18 15.86
CA THR A 41 -16.62 4.55 14.58
C THR A 41 -17.22 3.15 14.54
N GLU A 42 -17.48 2.62 13.34
CA GLU A 42 -18.04 1.26 13.16
C GLU A 42 -17.18 0.19 13.86
N PHE A 43 -15.87 0.38 13.86
CA PHE A 43 -14.90 -0.43 14.59
C PHE A 43 -13.63 0.40 14.82
N TRP A 44 -12.80 -0.05 15.76
CA TRP A 44 -11.42 0.39 15.91
C TRP A 44 -10.54 -0.84 16.16
N GLN A 45 -9.41 -0.90 15.46
CA GLN A 45 -8.50 -2.03 15.53
C GLN A 45 -7.08 -1.54 15.69
N LYS A 46 -6.37 -2.09 16.67
CA LYS A 46 -4.92 -1.87 16.82
C LYS A 46 -4.18 -2.68 15.77
N VAL A 47 -3.29 -2.04 15.02
CA VAL A 47 -2.49 -2.64 13.95
C VAL A 47 -1.00 -2.51 14.23
N ASP A 48 -0.20 -3.35 13.60
CA ASP A 48 1.25 -3.19 13.59
C ASP A 48 1.62 -1.97 12.71
N PRO A 49 2.22 -0.90 13.28
CA PRO A 49 2.61 0.29 12.53
C PRO A 49 3.49 -0.01 11.32
N ALA A 50 4.34 -1.04 11.40
CA ALA A 50 5.24 -1.40 10.32
C ALA A 50 4.50 -1.94 9.08
N THR A 51 3.23 -2.32 9.23
CA THR A 51 2.37 -2.83 8.16
C THR A 51 1.40 -1.79 7.61
N VAL A 52 1.38 -0.60 8.20
CA VAL A 52 0.47 0.48 7.79
C VAL A 52 0.87 0.96 6.40
N GLY A 53 -0.09 0.94 5.48
CA GLY A 53 0.10 1.41 4.12
C GLY A 53 -1.10 2.21 3.61
N GLN A 54 -0.84 3.35 2.98
CA GLN A 54 -1.88 4.19 2.39
C GLN A 54 -2.37 3.62 1.06
N PHE A 55 -3.68 3.75 0.80
CA PHE A 55 -4.29 3.47 -0.49
C PHE A 55 -3.91 4.53 -1.54
N ILE A 56 -3.53 4.05 -2.72
CA ILE A 56 -3.18 4.86 -3.88
C ILE A 56 -4.23 4.59 -4.95
N ASP A 57 -5.02 5.63 -5.22
CA ASP A 57 -6.16 5.58 -6.13
C ASP A 57 -5.68 5.78 -7.57
N LEU A 58 -5.27 4.68 -8.21
CA LEU A 58 -4.90 4.65 -9.62
C LEU A 58 -6.05 4.11 -10.47
N PRO A 59 -6.16 4.50 -11.76
CA PRO A 59 -7.29 4.11 -12.60
C PRO A 59 -7.49 2.61 -12.82
N ASN A 60 -6.44 1.80 -12.66
CA ASN A 60 -6.41 0.42 -13.14
C ASN A 60 -6.60 -0.60 -11.99
N TYR A 61 -5.83 -0.41 -10.92
CA TYR A 61 -5.73 -1.33 -9.79
C TYR A 61 -5.68 -0.55 -8.49
N GLY A 62 -6.28 -1.10 -7.44
CA GLY A 62 -6.03 -0.63 -6.09
C GLY A 62 -4.62 -0.99 -5.67
N VAL A 63 -3.77 0.01 -5.46
CA VAL A 63 -2.39 -0.17 -5.00
C VAL A 63 -2.27 0.40 -3.61
N TRP A 64 -1.49 -0.25 -2.77
CA TRP A 64 -1.20 0.19 -1.42
C TRP A 64 0.30 0.43 -1.27
N GLU A 65 0.67 1.33 -0.38
CA GLU A 65 2.03 1.38 0.11
C GLU A 65 2.45 0.01 0.70
N GLY A 66 3.68 -0.38 0.43
CA GLY A 66 4.22 -1.71 0.75
C GLY A 66 3.81 -2.83 -0.21
N ASP A 67 2.96 -2.56 -1.22
CA ASP A 67 2.74 -3.52 -2.31
C ASP A 67 4.02 -3.73 -3.11
N ILE A 68 4.21 -4.96 -3.58
CA ILE A 68 5.24 -5.32 -4.55
C ILE A 68 4.61 -5.16 -5.93
N TYR A 69 5.11 -4.21 -6.70
CA TYR A 69 4.61 -3.88 -8.01
C TYR A 69 5.52 -4.47 -9.08
N GLU A 70 4.93 -5.20 -10.01
CA GLU A 70 5.61 -5.77 -11.17
C GLU A 70 5.21 -4.99 -12.42
N PHE A 71 6.19 -4.51 -13.18
CA PHE A 71 5.94 -3.71 -14.38
C PHE A 71 6.99 -3.97 -15.46
N THR A 72 6.62 -3.64 -16.69
CA THR A 72 7.55 -3.61 -17.83
C THR A 72 7.96 -2.17 -18.09
N ARG A 73 9.24 -1.90 -18.40
CA ARG A 73 9.60 -0.50 -18.70
C ARG A 73 8.93 -0.08 -20.00
N PRO A 74 8.21 1.08 -20.03
CA PRO A 74 7.46 1.51 -21.21
C PRO A 74 8.31 1.73 -22.48
N TRP A 75 9.62 1.87 -22.32
CA TRP A 75 10.59 2.12 -23.39
C TRP A 75 11.79 1.15 -23.40
N SER A 76 11.65 -0.02 -22.79
CA SER A 76 12.66 -1.09 -22.87
C SER A 76 12.19 -2.25 -23.76
N ASN A 77 13.08 -3.22 -24.01
CA ASN A 77 12.77 -4.47 -24.71
C ASN A 77 11.81 -5.42 -23.93
N GLY A 78 10.91 -4.88 -23.11
CA GLY A 78 9.97 -5.67 -22.30
C GLY A 78 10.61 -6.31 -21.07
N ALA A 79 11.72 -5.78 -20.57
CA ALA A 79 12.31 -6.28 -19.33
C ALA A 79 11.34 -6.06 -18.16
N LEU A 80 11.12 -7.13 -17.41
CA LEU A 80 10.25 -7.14 -16.23
C LEU A 80 11.05 -6.66 -15.03
N GLU A 81 10.46 -5.76 -14.26
CA GLU A 81 11.01 -5.29 -13.00
C GLU A 81 10.00 -5.43 -11.88
N ARG A 82 10.54 -5.56 -10.66
CA ARG A 82 9.77 -5.56 -9.43
C ARG A 82 10.35 -4.54 -8.46
N GLY A 83 9.48 -3.99 -7.63
CA GLY A 83 9.90 -3.13 -6.54
C GLY A 83 8.76 -2.89 -5.56
N VAL A 84 9.09 -2.23 -4.46
CA VAL A 84 8.12 -1.89 -3.42
C VAL A 84 7.56 -0.50 -3.70
N VAL A 85 6.24 -0.39 -3.62
CA VAL A 85 5.53 0.89 -3.69
C VAL A 85 5.76 1.65 -2.39
N LYS A 86 6.28 2.88 -2.50
CA LYS A 86 6.55 3.76 -1.36
C LYS A 86 6.37 5.23 -1.71
N CYS A 87 6.13 6.06 -0.70
CA CYS A 87 6.20 7.51 -0.84
C CYS A 87 7.67 7.96 -0.78
N THR A 88 8.11 8.81 -1.72
CA THR A 88 9.46 9.37 -1.75
C THR A 88 9.56 10.62 -0.86
N GLU A 89 10.79 11.09 -0.63
CA GLU A 89 11.05 12.37 0.04
C GLU A 89 10.47 13.58 -0.70
N HIS A 90 10.15 13.43 -1.99
CA HIS A 90 9.50 14.45 -2.82
C HIS A 90 7.96 14.36 -2.80
N ALA A 91 7.39 13.55 -1.89
CA ALA A 91 5.95 13.30 -1.75
C ALA A 91 5.32 12.66 -3.01
N GLU A 92 6.07 11.79 -3.69
CA GLU A 92 5.63 11.06 -4.87
C GLU A 92 5.50 9.56 -4.57
N TRP A 93 4.50 8.90 -5.15
CA TRP A 93 4.42 7.44 -5.12
C TRP A 93 5.33 6.85 -6.19
N ALA A 94 6.24 5.97 -5.79
CA ALA A 94 7.22 5.40 -6.69
C ALA A 94 7.48 3.92 -6.44
N VAL A 95 8.00 3.27 -7.47
CA VAL A 95 8.56 1.92 -7.45
C VAL A 95 9.97 2.03 -8.02
N ASN A 96 10.98 1.64 -7.24
CA ASN A 96 12.39 1.86 -7.58
C ASN A 96 12.64 3.36 -7.89
N ALA A 97 13.14 3.67 -9.10
CA ALA A 97 13.39 5.04 -9.57
C ALA A 97 12.23 5.62 -10.41
N TRP A 98 11.08 4.96 -10.45
CA TRP A 98 9.97 5.31 -11.34
C TRP A 98 8.76 5.79 -10.56
N MET A 99 8.22 6.95 -10.95
CA MET A 99 6.93 7.40 -10.46
C MET A 99 5.85 6.41 -10.87
N LEU A 100 4.99 6.04 -9.93
CA LEU A 100 3.92 5.08 -10.13
C LEU A 100 2.93 5.56 -11.21
N THR A 101 2.67 6.87 -11.28
CA THR A 101 1.87 7.52 -12.33
C THR A 101 2.47 7.40 -13.73
N GLY A 102 3.77 7.11 -13.87
CA GLY A 102 4.43 6.88 -15.15
C GLY A 102 4.44 5.42 -15.59
N ILE A 103 4.12 4.48 -14.71
CA ILE A 103 4.22 3.02 -14.97
C ILE A 103 2.92 2.25 -14.71
N TYR A 104 1.86 2.90 -14.20
CA TYR A 104 0.65 2.21 -13.74
C TYR A 104 -0.10 1.43 -14.84
N GLU A 105 0.07 1.82 -16.11
CA GLU A 105 -0.51 1.13 -17.28
C GLU A 105 0.32 -0.07 -17.75
N HIS A 106 1.54 -0.21 -17.22
CA HIS A 106 2.52 -1.19 -17.68
C HIS A 106 2.82 -2.26 -16.61
N GLY A 107 2.04 -2.29 -15.54
CA GLY A 107 2.25 -3.18 -14.41
C GLY A 107 1.02 -3.38 -13.55
N LYS A 108 1.22 -4.08 -12.44
CA LYS A 108 0.20 -4.38 -11.42
C LYS A 108 0.86 -4.77 -10.09
N PRO A 109 0.16 -4.63 -8.96
CA PRO A 109 0.60 -5.26 -7.71
C PRO A 109 0.53 -6.79 -7.85
N ILE A 110 1.52 -7.50 -7.31
CA ILE A 110 1.62 -8.98 -7.33
C ILE A 110 1.70 -9.61 -5.94
N GLY A 111 1.71 -8.80 -4.89
CA GLY A 111 1.82 -9.19 -3.48
C GLY A 111 2.21 -7.98 -2.65
N ASN A 112 2.59 -8.19 -1.39
CA ASN A 112 3.11 -7.14 -0.52
C ASN A 112 4.30 -7.64 0.30
N ILE A 113 5.09 -6.72 0.86
CA ILE A 113 6.31 -7.07 1.61
C ILE A 113 6.07 -7.88 2.90
N HIS A 114 4.84 -7.87 3.43
CA HIS A 114 4.50 -8.54 4.69
C HIS A 114 3.96 -9.96 4.50
N ASP A 115 3.30 -10.24 3.38
CA ASP A 115 2.76 -11.56 3.05
C ASP A 115 3.62 -12.31 2.02
N ASN A 116 4.33 -11.57 1.15
CA ASN A 116 5.05 -12.12 0.02
C ASN A 116 6.50 -11.59 -0.11
N PRO A 117 7.31 -11.57 0.97
CA PRO A 117 8.69 -11.07 0.90
C PRO A 117 9.55 -11.83 -0.11
N GLU A 118 9.22 -13.08 -0.42
CA GLU A 118 9.89 -13.92 -1.42
C GLU A 118 9.83 -13.36 -2.85
N LEU A 119 8.83 -12.54 -3.18
CA LEU A 119 8.68 -11.98 -4.53
C LEU A 119 9.80 -10.99 -4.91
N LEU A 120 10.52 -10.45 -3.92
CA LEU A 120 11.69 -9.57 -4.12
C LEU A 120 13.01 -10.33 -4.25
N GLN A 121 13.06 -11.62 -3.90
CA GLN A 121 14.31 -12.39 -3.84
C GLN A 121 14.68 -13.06 -5.18
N GLY A 122 13.95 -12.75 -6.26
CA GLY A 122 14.00 -13.46 -7.54
C GLY A 122 15.14 -13.11 -8.51
N GLU A 123 15.99 -12.12 -8.23
CA GLU A 123 17.02 -11.64 -9.19
C GLU A 123 18.45 -12.14 -8.93
N ASN A 124 18.63 -13.37 -8.43
CA ASN A 124 19.95 -14.01 -8.33
C ASN A 124 19.93 -15.47 -8.77
N LYS A 125 19.33 -15.77 -9.92
CA LYS A 125 19.51 -17.05 -10.63
C LYS A 125 19.65 -16.82 -12.14
N LEU A 126 20.74 -16.20 -12.54
CA LEU A 126 21.31 -16.41 -13.88
C LEU A 126 22.80 -16.69 -13.68
N GLY A 127 23.18 -17.93 -14.02
CA GLY A 127 24.57 -18.37 -14.06
C GLY A 127 25.27 -18.04 -15.36
#